data_AF-A0AAV5HHE7-F1
#
_entry.id   AF-A0AAV5HHE7-F1
#
_cell.length_a   1.000
_cell.length_b   1.000
_cell.length_c   1.000
_cell.angle_alpha   90.00
_cell.angle_beta   90.00
_cell.angle_gamma   90.00
#
_symmetry.space_group_name_H-M   'P 1'
#
loop_
_entity.id
_entity.type
_entity.pdbx_description
1 polymer ?
#
loop_
_entity_poly.entity_id
_entity_poly.type
_entity_poly.pdbx_seq_one_letter_code
_entity_poly.pdbx_strand_id
1 'polypeptide(L)'
;MVGCAGVAGLLFSKSEPDDLEAFYPVRPECLPDIPKTRFKPRAGKTLSARRWHAAFSEDGHLDIAKVLRRIQRGGIHPSIKGLVWEFLLGCFDPNSTFEERNQLRQSRRERYGMWKTECQNMVPVIGSGKVITSAVITDDGQPIEDDKQGDSWHVTSAVSDKKVATWMLSLHQIGLDVVRTDRALTFYENGANQAKLWDILAIYSWVDSDIGYVQGMNDICSPMVILLENEADAYWCFEHAMRRMRENFRCSSSSIGVQTQLNVLSQVIKTVDPKLHRHLEDLDGGEYLFAFRMLMVLFRREFSFVDSLYLWELIWAMEYNPNIFSTYEEPSSSLESSSAPKMNDKQLKQYGKFERTNVKARNTSNHQGAALAIFLAAGVLETKNKKLMKEAKGLDDVVKILGDITGNLDAKKACEEALKLQKKYLNKTKKP
;
A
#
# COMPACT_ATOMS: atom_id res chain seq x y z
N MET A 1 18.76 -22.05 -19.09
CA MET A 1 17.41 -22.66 -19.22
C MET A 1 17.01 -23.43 -17.94
N VAL A 2 17.15 -22.78 -16.78
CA VAL A 2 16.63 -23.22 -15.48
C VAL A 2 16.12 -21.95 -14.82
N GLY A 3 14.80 -21.73 -14.77
CA GLY A 3 14.24 -20.45 -14.34
C GLY A 3 12.84 -20.17 -14.89
N CYS A 4 11.92 -21.13 -14.72
CA CYS A 4 10.46 -20.94 -14.88
C CYS A 4 9.64 -22.05 -14.17
N ALA A 5 10.31 -23.01 -13.51
CA ALA A 5 9.66 -24.10 -12.79
C ALA A 5 9.52 -23.73 -11.30
N GLY A 6 8.61 -22.82 -11.01
CA GLY A 6 8.22 -22.45 -9.65
C GLY A 6 6.75 -22.07 -9.51
N VAL A 7 6.08 -21.76 -10.64
CA VAL A 7 4.65 -21.39 -10.66
C VAL A 7 3.79 -22.47 -11.33
N ALA A 8 4.32 -23.68 -11.49
CA ALA A 8 3.63 -24.81 -12.13
C ALA A 8 2.94 -25.76 -11.11
N GLY A 9 2.68 -25.27 -9.89
CA GLY A 9 2.07 -26.01 -8.79
C GLY A 9 0.63 -25.59 -8.46
N LEU A 10 -0.10 -25.00 -9.40
CA LEU A 10 -1.56 -24.91 -9.34
C LEU A 10 -2.09 -25.42 -10.67
N LEU A 11 -2.65 -26.62 -10.59
CA LEU A 11 -3.33 -27.35 -11.65
C LEU A 11 -4.05 -26.38 -12.61
N PHE A 12 -3.75 -26.48 -13.89
CA PHE A 12 -4.59 -25.96 -14.97
C PHE A 12 -5.94 -26.69 -14.96
N SER A 13 -6.81 -26.37 -14.00
CA SER A 13 -8.24 -26.47 -14.22
C SER A 13 -8.63 -25.21 -14.99
N LYS A 14 -9.46 -25.37 -16.01
CA LYS A 14 -10.18 -24.25 -16.63
C LYS A 14 -11.14 -23.69 -15.57
N SER A 15 -10.67 -22.89 -14.62
CA SER A 15 -11.56 -22.11 -13.79
C SER A 15 -12.14 -20.98 -14.64
N GLU A 16 -13.46 -20.85 -14.58
CA GLU A 16 -14.18 -19.81 -15.29
C GLU A 16 -13.67 -18.42 -14.87
N PRO A 17 -13.82 -17.37 -15.72
CA PRO A 17 -13.33 -16.02 -15.44
C PRO A 17 -13.88 -15.33 -14.17
N ASP A 18 -14.74 -16.01 -13.41
CA ASP A 18 -15.54 -15.49 -12.30
C ASP A 18 -15.11 -15.98 -10.90
N ASP A 19 -14.17 -16.91 -10.77
CA ASP A 19 -13.87 -17.51 -9.46
C ASP A 19 -12.82 -16.71 -8.66
N LEU A 20 -13.21 -15.52 -8.21
CA LEU A 20 -12.41 -14.73 -7.24
C LEU A 20 -12.30 -15.45 -5.90
N GLU A 21 -13.26 -16.29 -5.54
CA GLU A 21 -13.26 -17.08 -4.31
C GLU A 21 -12.16 -18.14 -4.32
N ALA A 22 -11.81 -18.71 -5.47
CA ALA A 22 -10.64 -19.58 -5.60
C ALA A 22 -9.30 -18.88 -5.30
N PHE A 23 -9.19 -17.58 -5.56
CA PHE A 23 -7.97 -16.82 -5.28
C PHE A 23 -7.92 -16.25 -3.87
N TYR A 24 -9.08 -15.84 -3.34
CA TYR A 24 -9.18 -15.22 -2.02
C TYR A 24 -10.35 -15.85 -1.24
N PRO A 25 -10.19 -17.12 -0.82
CA PRO A 25 -11.25 -17.82 -0.10
C PRO A 25 -11.57 -17.10 1.21
N VAL A 26 -12.87 -16.90 1.44
CA VAL A 26 -13.43 -16.28 2.64
C VAL A 26 -14.07 -17.37 3.49
N ARG A 27 -13.88 -17.27 4.80
CA ARG A 27 -14.49 -18.16 5.78
C ARG A 27 -16.02 -18.06 5.71
N PRO A 28 -16.76 -19.18 5.62
CA PRO A 28 -18.21 -19.16 5.42
C PRO A 28 -18.98 -18.32 6.45
N GLU A 29 -18.55 -18.34 7.71
CA GLU A 29 -19.14 -17.60 8.82
C GLU A 29 -18.96 -16.07 8.69
N CYS A 30 -17.99 -15.60 7.91
CA CYS A 30 -17.73 -14.17 7.70
C CYS A 30 -18.44 -13.60 6.46
N LEU A 31 -19.01 -14.45 5.59
CA LEU A 31 -19.67 -14.02 4.35
C LEU A 31 -20.76 -12.94 4.54
N PRO A 32 -21.60 -12.97 5.60
CA PRO A 32 -22.63 -11.94 5.81
C PRO A 32 -22.07 -10.55 6.12
N ASP A 33 -20.89 -10.49 6.74
CA ASP A 33 -20.33 -9.25 7.29
C ASP A 33 -19.29 -8.59 6.37
N ILE A 34 -18.87 -9.28 5.29
CA ILE A 34 -17.90 -8.73 4.35
C ILE A 34 -18.55 -7.79 3.32
N PRO A 35 -17.92 -6.64 3.01
CA PRO A 35 -18.36 -5.79 1.92
C PRO A 35 -18.37 -6.55 0.59
N LYS A 36 -19.43 -6.36 -0.19
CA LYS A 36 -19.57 -7.00 -1.50
C LYS A 36 -18.50 -6.52 -2.47
N THR A 37 -17.73 -7.47 -3.02
CA THR A 37 -16.72 -7.19 -4.06
C THR A 37 -17.37 -6.72 -5.36
N ARG A 38 -16.87 -5.62 -5.93
CA ARG A 38 -17.34 -5.04 -7.20
C ARG A 38 -16.41 -5.34 -8.36
N PHE A 39 -15.11 -5.50 -8.10
CA PHE A 39 -14.14 -5.88 -9.10
C PHE A 39 -14.48 -7.25 -9.67
N LYS A 40 -14.47 -7.35 -11.00
CA LYS A 40 -14.58 -8.61 -11.73
C LYS A 40 -13.58 -8.61 -12.88
N PRO A 41 -12.76 -9.65 -13.04
CA PRO A 41 -11.94 -9.82 -14.22
C PRO A 41 -12.81 -9.78 -15.48
N ARG A 42 -12.40 -9.00 -16.48
CA ARG A 42 -13.14 -8.85 -17.74
C ARG A 42 -12.25 -9.21 -18.91
N ALA A 43 -12.68 -10.21 -19.68
CA ALA A 43 -12.03 -10.62 -20.91
C ALA A 43 -11.76 -9.41 -21.82
N GLY A 44 -10.54 -9.32 -22.34
CA GLY A 44 -10.12 -8.22 -23.21
C GLY A 44 -9.86 -6.86 -22.51
N LYS A 45 -10.33 -6.64 -21.27
CA LYS A 45 -10.11 -5.41 -20.50
C LYS A 45 -9.02 -5.58 -19.43
N THR A 46 -9.16 -6.59 -18.56
CA THR A 46 -8.22 -6.89 -17.48
C THR A 46 -6.89 -7.40 -18.04
N LEU A 47 -5.77 -7.06 -17.38
CA LEU A 47 -4.46 -7.58 -17.74
C LEU A 47 -4.39 -9.07 -17.39
N SER A 48 -4.45 -9.92 -18.41
CA SER A 48 -4.32 -11.38 -18.30
C SER A 48 -2.87 -11.83 -18.32
N ALA A 49 -2.55 -13.00 -17.76
CA ALA A 49 -1.23 -13.63 -17.86
C ALA A 49 -0.66 -13.62 -19.29
N ARG A 50 -1.42 -14.05 -20.30
CA ARG A 50 -0.97 -14.03 -21.70
C ARG A 50 -0.48 -12.66 -22.19
N ARG A 51 -1.17 -11.59 -21.78
CA ARG A 51 -0.85 -10.21 -22.19
C ARG A 51 0.29 -9.62 -21.38
N TRP A 52 0.47 -10.09 -20.15
CA TRP A 52 1.64 -9.80 -19.32
C TRP A 52 2.90 -10.36 -19.97
N HIS A 53 2.93 -11.65 -20.30
CA HIS A 53 4.07 -12.28 -20.98
C HIS A 53 4.36 -11.61 -22.34
N ALA A 54 3.34 -11.31 -23.14
CA ALA A 54 3.48 -10.62 -24.42
C ALA A 54 3.80 -9.10 -24.31
N ALA A 55 4.10 -8.59 -23.11
CA ALA A 55 4.61 -7.24 -22.90
C ALA A 55 6.13 -7.22 -22.72
N PHE A 56 6.78 -8.37 -22.56
CA PHE A 56 8.24 -8.48 -22.47
C PHE A 56 8.87 -8.65 -23.85
N SER A 57 10.09 -8.13 -24.01
CA SER A 57 11.02 -8.53 -25.07
C SER A 57 11.63 -9.91 -24.76
N GLU A 58 12.39 -10.45 -25.71
CA GLU A 58 13.04 -11.76 -25.60
C GLU A 58 14.03 -11.84 -24.42
N ASP A 59 14.77 -10.75 -24.18
CA ASP A 59 15.73 -10.62 -23.08
C ASP A 59 15.12 -10.13 -21.75
N GLY A 60 13.85 -9.69 -21.77
CA GLY A 60 13.07 -9.42 -20.56
C GLY A 60 12.80 -7.96 -20.24
N HIS A 61 13.00 -7.02 -21.16
CA HIS A 61 12.56 -5.63 -20.99
C HIS A 61 11.03 -5.54 -21.10
N LEU A 62 10.39 -4.79 -20.20
CA LEU A 62 8.95 -4.64 -20.11
C LEU A 62 8.44 -3.39 -20.83
N ASP A 63 7.47 -3.54 -21.75
CA ASP A 63 6.66 -2.42 -22.25
C ASP A 63 5.67 -1.95 -21.16
N ILE A 64 6.21 -1.19 -20.20
CA ILE A 64 5.45 -0.66 -19.06
C ILE A 64 4.28 0.21 -19.51
N ALA A 65 4.44 0.97 -20.61
CA ALA A 65 3.39 1.81 -21.14
C ALA A 65 2.16 0.99 -21.59
N LYS A 66 2.37 -0.17 -22.21
CA LYS A 66 1.30 -1.10 -22.61
C LYS A 66 0.63 -1.75 -21.39
N VAL A 67 1.41 -2.10 -20.38
CA VAL A 67 0.92 -2.65 -19.10
C VAL A 67 0.03 -1.63 -18.37
N LEU A 68 0.54 -0.42 -18.12
CA LEU A 68 -0.20 0.66 -17.44
C LEU A 68 -1.54 0.96 -18.12
N ARG A 69 -1.55 1.03 -19.47
CA ARG A 69 -2.79 1.24 -20.24
C ARG A 69 -3.84 0.15 -20.01
N ARG A 70 -3.43 -1.10 -19.72
CA ARG A 70 -4.36 -2.20 -19.44
C ARG A 70 -4.86 -2.16 -18.00
N ILE A 71 -3.96 -1.93 -17.05
CA ILE A 71 -4.31 -1.81 -15.62
C ILE A 71 -5.34 -0.68 -15.44
N GLN A 72 -5.07 0.50 -15.99
CA GLN A 72 -5.97 1.65 -15.93
C GLN A 72 -7.33 1.44 -16.64
N ARG A 73 -7.50 0.38 -17.45
CA ARG A 73 -8.76 0.06 -18.12
C ARG A 73 -9.60 -0.95 -17.33
N GLY A 74 -8.97 -1.93 -16.71
CA GLY A 74 -9.68 -3.06 -16.09
C GLY A 74 -8.91 -3.85 -15.04
N GLY A 75 -7.83 -3.30 -14.48
CA GLY A 75 -7.06 -3.93 -13.39
C GLY A 75 -6.21 -5.11 -13.83
N ILE A 76 -5.72 -5.85 -12.85
CA ILE A 76 -4.85 -7.01 -13.03
C ILE A 76 -5.60 -8.29 -12.65
N HIS A 77 -5.42 -9.34 -13.45
CA HIS A 77 -5.98 -10.66 -13.14
C HIS A 77 -5.33 -11.22 -11.87
N PRO A 78 -6.10 -11.83 -10.94
CA PRO A 78 -5.58 -12.33 -9.65
C PRO A 78 -4.29 -13.16 -9.77
N SER A 79 -4.25 -14.08 -10.74
CA SER A 79 -3.11 -15.00 -10.95
C SER A 79 -1.76 -14.35 -11.29
N ILE A 80 -1.70 -13.04 -11.55
CA ILE A 80 -0.45 -12.34 -11.87
C ILE A 80 -0.26 -11.05 -11.05
N LYS A 81 -1.09 -10.78 -10.03
CA LYS A 81 -1.00 -9.54 -9.27
C LYS A 81 0.39 -9.36 -8.63
N GLY A 82 0.89 -10.37 -7.91
CA GLY A 82 2.22 -10.33 -7.28
C GLY A 82 3.33 -9.95 -8.28
N LEU A 83 3.39 -10.63 -9.42
CA LEU A 83 4.40 -10.37 -10.47
C LEU A 83 4.34 -8.95 -11.04
N VAL A 84 3.13 -8.39 -11.21
CA VAL A 84 2.96 -7.04 -11.75
C VAL A 84 3.25 -5.98 -10.69
N TRP A 85 2.92 -6.27 -9.42
CA TRP A 85 3.14 -5.35 -8.29
C TRP A 85 4.63 -5.08 -8.07
N GLU A 86 5.50 -6.07 -8.26
CA GLU A 86 6.97 -5.89 -8.21
C GLU A 86 7.45 -4.77 -9.16
N PHE A 87 6.79 -4.57 -10.32
CA PHE A 87 7.13 -3.46 -11.23
C PHE A 87 6.42 -2.15 -10.84
N LEU A 88 5.14 -2.20 -10.43
CA LEU A 88 4.38 -0.99 -10.05
C LEU A 88 4.95 -0.29 -8.81
N LEU A 89 5.50 -1.08 -7.88
CA LEU A 89 6.14 -0.60 -6.65
C LEU A 89 7.62 -0.28 -6.87
N GLY A 90 8.15 -0.48 -8.08
CA GLY A 90 9.55 -0.17 -8.38
C GLY A 90 10.54 -1.14 -7.75
N CYS A 91 10.14 -2.37 -7.44
CA CYS A 91 11.08 -3.42 -7.05
C CYS A 91 11.94 -3.84 -8.24
N PHE A 92 11.43 -3.74 -9.46
CA PHE A 92 12.19 -3.97 -10.69
C PHE A 92 12.09 -2.80 -11.67
N ASP A 93 13.21 -2.49 -12.33
CA ASP A 93 13.25 -1.59 -13.46
C ASP A 93 12.58 -2.25 -14.68
N PRO A 94 11.60 -1.61 -15.35
CA PRO A 94 11.09 -2.10 -16.63
C PRO A 94 12.16 -2.32 -17.70
N ASN A 95 13.29 -1.63 -17.64
CA ASN A 95 14.39 -1.76 -18.57
C ASN A 95 15.43 -2.81 -18.16
N SER A 96 15.20 -3.56 -17.07
CA SER A 96 16.05 -4.69 -16.72
C SER A 96 15.77 -5.92 -17.59
N THR A 97 16.76 -6.78 -17.76
CA THR A 97 16.64 -8.12 -18.33
C THR A 97 16.11 -9.12 -17.31
N PHE A 98 15.78 -10.34 -17.75
CA PHE A 98 15.42 -11.42 -16.82
C PHE A 98 16.57 -11.78 -15.87
N GLU A 99 17.80 -11.80 -16.37
CA GLU A 99 18.98 -12.18 -15.60
C GLU A 99 19.28 -11.17 -14.50
N GLU A 100 19.28 -9.87 -14.82
CA GLU A 100 19.49 -8.80 -13.84
C GLU A 100 18.45 -8.83 -12.71
N ARG A 101 17.17 -9.08 -13.05
CA ARG A 101 16.12 -9.22 -12.02
C ARG A 101 16.32 -10.44 -11.13
N ASN A 102 16.76 -11.56 -11.69
CA ASN A 102 17.02 -12.78 -10.91
C ASN A 102 18.18 -12.54 -9.93
N GLN A 103 19.25 -11.91 -10.38
CA GLN A 103 20.40 -11.54 -9.55
C GLN A 103 20.00 -10.56 -8.44
N LEU A 104 19.24 -9.51 -8.78
CA LEU A 104 18.74 -8.56 -7.80
C LEU A 104 17.83 -9.22 -6.77
N ARG A 105 16.92 -10.10 -7.20
CA ARG A 105 16.04 -10.86 -6.29
C ARG A 105 16.85 -11.71 -5.32
N GLN A 106 17.88 -12.41 -5.82
CA GLN A 106 18.74 -13.24 -4.99
C GLN A 106 19.50 -12.41 -3.94
N SER A 107 20.14 -11.31 -4.37
CA SER A 107 20.83 -10.39 -3.46
C SER A 107 19.90 -9.81 -2.39
N ARG A 108 18.67 -9.44 -2.77
CA ARG A 108 17.65 -8.94 -1.85
C ARG A 108 17.14 -9.99 -0.86
N ARG A 109 17.02 -11.24 -1.28
CA ARG A 109 16.66 -12.38 -0.42
C ARG A 109 17.76 -12.66 0.61
N GLU A 110 19.01 -12.63 0.19
CA GLU A 110 20.17 -12.76 1.08
C GLU A 110 20.21 -11.64 2.11
N ARG A 111 20.05 -10.38 1.67
CA ARG A 111 19.99 -9.22 2.56
C ARG A 111 18.87 -9.34 3.60
N TYR A 112 17.68 -9.74 3.17
CA TYR A 112 16.57 -9.99 4.11
C TYR A 112 16.89 -11.13 5.09
N GLY A 113 17.49 -12.23 4.62
CA GLY A 113 17.92 -13.33 5.47
C GLY A 113 18.94 -12.92 6.53
N MET A 114 19.86 -12.00 6.19
CA MET A 114 20.80 -11.43 7.16
C MET A 114 20.08 -10.64 8.26
N TRP A 115 19.15 -9.75 7.90
CA TRP A 115 18.36 -9.02 8.90
C TRP A 115 17.48 -9.93 9.74
N LYS A 116 16.88 -10.95 9.14
CA LYS A 116 16.10 -11.96 9.85
C LYS A 116 16.95 -12.69 10.90
N THR A 117 18.17 -13.08 10.52
CA THR A 117 19.13 -13.72 11.44
C THR A 117 19.56 -12.78 12.56
N GLU A 118 19.82 -11.51 12.26
CA GLU A 118 20.15 -10.50 13.25
C GLU A 118 19.03 -10.32 14.27
N CYS A 119 17.78 -10.14 13.81
CA CYS A 119 16.60 -10.04 14.67
C CYS A 119 16.39 -11.32 15.49
N GLN A 120 16.59 -12.50 14.89
CA GLN A 120 16.44 -13.79 15.56
C GLN A 120 17.48 -13.99 16.67
N ASN A 121 18.71 -13.52 16.50
CA ASN A 121 19.73 -13.58 17.54
C ASN A 121 19.35 -12.72 18.77
N MET A 122 18.60 -11.64 18.57
CA MET A 122 18.11 -10.78 19.65
C MET A 122 16.82 -11.31 20.28
N VAL A 123 15.89 -11.80 19.44
CA VAL A 123 14.59 -12.34 19.86
C VAL A 123 14.37 -13.66 19.10
N PRO A 124 14.63 -14.82 19.72
CA PRO A 124 14.65 -16.11 19.03
C PRO A 124 13.36 -16.47 18.28
N VAL A 125 12.21 -15.89 18.66
CA VAL A 125 10.91 -16.18 18.04
C VAL A 125 10.76 -15.64 16.63
N ILE A 126 11.57 -14.65 16.24
CA ILE A 126 11.62 -14.17 14.86
C ILE A 126 12.07 -15.32 13.96
N GLY A 127 11.28 -15.62 12.93
CA GLY A 127 11.57 -16.71 12.00
C GLY A 127 11.22 -18.12 12.46
N SER A 128 10.60 -18.26 13.62
CA SER A 128 10.21 -19.56 14.17
C SER A 128 8.93 -20.16 13.60
N GLY A 129 8.11 -19.35 12.94
CA GLY A 129 6.73 -19.72 12.60
C GLY A 129 5.73 -19.47 13.73
N LYS A 130 6.13 -18.82 14.84
CA LYS A 130 5.24 -18.40 15.93
C LYS A 130 5.06 -16.88 15.94
N VAL A 131 3.95 -16.44 16.53
CA VAL A 131 3.62 -15.03 16.76
C VAL A 131 3.49 -14.81 18.26
N ILE A 132 4.08 -13.74 18.78
CA ILE A 132 3.93 -13.33 20.18
C ILE A 132 2.95 -12.18 20.31
N THR A 133 2.09 -12.23 21.32
CA THR A 133 1.17 -11.14 21.67
C THR A 133 1.43 -10.54 23.05
N SER A 134 2.33 -11.16 23.82
CA SER A 134 2.79 -10.70 25.12
C SER A 134 4.06 -9.87 24.96
N ALA A 135 4.25 -8.89 25.86
CA ALA A 135 5.50 -8.13 25.92
C ALA A 135 6.68 -9.05 26.24
N VAL A 136 7.83 -8.78 25.62
CA VAL A 136 9.05 -9.58 25.80
C VAL A 136 9.95 -8.97 26.89
N ILE A 137 9.89 -7.65 27.03
CA ILE A 137 10.65 -6.86 28.01
C ILE A 137 9.73 -5.85 28.69
N THR A 138 10.12 -5.40 29.88
CA THR A 138 9.51 -4.26 30.57
C THR A 138 9.97 -2.94 29.96
N ASP A 139 9.32 -1.83 30.32
CA ASP A 139 9.71 -0.48 29.90
C ASP A 139 11.14 -0.11 30.34
N ASP A 140 11.64 -0.73 31.42
CA ASP A 140 13.01 -0.58 31.94
C ASP A 140 14.03 -1.51 31.24
N GLY A 141 13.63 -2.24 30.19
CA GLY A 141 14.51 -3.11 29.42
C GLY A 141 14.86 -4.44 30.10
N GLN A 142 14.10 -4.84 31.13
CA GLN A 142 14.29 -6.13 31.80
C GLN A 142 13.46 -7.21 31.10
N PRO A 143 13.98 -8.45 30.94
CA PRO A 143 13.19 -9.56 30.41
C PRO A 143 11.95 -9.84 31.26
N ILE A 144 10.84 -10.21 30.60
CA ILE A 144 9.64 -10.71 31.28
C ILE A 144 9.74 -12.24 31.39
N GLU A 145 9.78 -12.75 32.61
CA GLU A 145 9.63 -14.18 32.89
C GLU A 145 8.17 -14.59 32.65
N ASP A 146 7.94 -15.57 31.79
CA ASP A 146 6.61 -16.15 31.58
C ASP A 146 6.60 -17.53 32.26
N ASP A 147 5.72 -17.72 33.24
CA ASP A 147 5.62 -18.94 34.08
C ASP A 147 5.25 -20.22 33.30
N LYS A 148 5.04 -20.11 31.99
CA LYS A 148 4.74 -21.25 31.09
C LYS A 148 6.05 -21.91 30.64
N GLN A 149 6.61 -22.70 31.55
CA GLN A 149 7.72 -23.62 31.32
C GLN A 149 7.53 -24.44 30.03
N GLY A 150 8.29 -24.10 28.98
CA GLY A 150 8.44 -24.99 27.83
C GLY A 150 8.90 -24.35 26.52
N ASP A 151 8.84 -23.02 26.37
CA ASP A 151 9.01 -22.39 25.06
C ASP A 151 10.22 -21.42 25.08
N SER A 152 11.36 -21.87 24.57
CA SER A 152 12.67 -21.19 24.57
C SER A 152 12.72 -19.99 23.61
N TRP A 153 11.87 -19.01 23.85
CA TRP A 153 11.75 -17.77 23.05
C TRP A 153 12.14 -16.51 23.84
N HIS A 154 12.58 -16.68 25.09
CA HIS A 154 12.82 -15.59 26.03
C HIS A 154 14.13 -14.86 25.73
N VAL A 155 14.09 -13.53 25.83
CA VAL A 155 15.29 -12.70 25.89
C VAL A 155 15.98 -12.97 27.22
N THR A 156 17.25 -13.38 27.19
CA THR A 156 17.95 -13.88 28.39
C THR A 156 18.77 -12.83 29.11
N SER A 157 18.85 -11.60 28.59
CA SER A 157 19.71 -10.53 29.12
C SER A 157 19.01 -9.18 29.10
N ALA A 158 19.30 -8.35 30.09
CA ALA A 158 18.86 -6.95 30.11
C ALA A 158 19.34 -6.19 28.87
N VAL A 159 18.47 -5.36 28.30
CA VAL A 159 18.72 -4.62 27.07
C VAL A 159 19.03 -3.16 27.40
N SER A 160 20.29 -2.76 27.22
CA SER A 160 20.72 -1.36 27.42
C SER A 160 20.64 -0.52 26.14
N ASP A 161 20.59 -1.14 24.96
CA ASP A 161 20.49 -0.44 23.69
C ASP A 161 19.06 0.09 23.48
N LYS A 162 18.92 1.41 23.35
CA LYS A 162 17.63 2.07 23.21
C LYS A 162 16.88 1.68 21.92
N LYS A 163 17.59 1.45 20.81
CA LYS A 163 16.98 1.03 19.54
C LYS A 163 16.42 -0.38 19.69
N VAL A 164 17.20 -1.29 20.27
CA VAL A 164 16.78 -2.68 20.51
C VAL A 164 15.60 -2.73 21.47
N ALA A 165 15.65 -1.99 22.59
CA ALA A 165 14.55 -1.94 23.56
C ALA A 165 13.26 -1.40 22.94
N THR A 166 13.33 -0.27 22.21
CA THR A 166 12.15 0.30 21.54
C THR A 166 11.54 -0.67 20.52
N TRP A 167 12.39 -1.36 19.75
CA TRP A 167 11.95 -2.36 18.80
C TRP A 167 11.29 -3.56 19.50
N MET A 168 11.90 -4.12 20.54
CA MET A 168 11.33 -5.24 21.32
C MET A 168 9.99 -4.89 21.96
N LEU A 169 9.84 -3.67 22.49
CA LEU A 169 8.58 -3.17 23.02
C LEU A 169 7.48 -3.11 21.95
N SER A 170 7.83 -2.91 20.67
CA SER A 170 6.84 -2.88 19.58
C SER A 170 6.32 -4.26 19.17
N LEU A 171 7.05 -5.35 19.44
CA LEU A 171 6.77 -6.68 18.88
C LEU A 171 5.42 -7.26 19.30
N HIS A 172 5.02 -7.04 20.55
CA HIS A 172 3.73 -7.52 21.07
C HIS A 172 2.56 -6.81 20.36
N GLN A 173 2.69 -5.50 20.11
CA GLN A 173 1.69 -4.71 19.40
C GLN A 173 1.55 -5.18 17.94
N ILE A 174 2.68 -5.52 17.28
CA ILE A 174 2.66 -6.14 15.94
C ILE A 174 1.87 -7.44 16.00
N GLY A 175 2.14 -8.32 16.97
CA GLY A 175 1.42 -9.58 17.11
C GLY A 175 -0.08 -9.40 17.35
N LEU A 176 -0.46 -8.46 18.21
CA LEU A 176 -1.86 -8.12 18.46
C LEU A 176 -2.56 -7.64 17.18
N ASP A 177 -1.90 -6.89 16.32
CA ASP A 177 -2.47 -6.46 15.03
C ASP A 177 -2.51 -7.61 14.01
N VAL A 178 -1.49 -8.46 13.95
CA VAL A 178 -1.45 -9.64 13.06
C VAL A 178 -2.63 -10.58 13.32
N VAL A 179 -2.91 -10.93 14.58
CA VAL A 179 -4.04 -11.83 14.91
C VAL A 179 -5.41 -11.22 14.58
N ARG A 180 -5.47 -9.89 14.41
CA ARG A 180 -6.67 -9.14 14.01
C ARG A 180 -6.74 -8.87 12.50
N THR A 181 -5.69 -9.18 11.73
CA THR A 181 -5.58 -8.86 10.31
C THR A 181 -6.41 -9.82 9.46
N ASP A 182 -7.31 -9.28 8.64
CA ASP A 182 -8.03 -10.01 7.58
C ASP A 182 -8.59 -11.38 7.97
N ARG A 183 -9.10 -11.49 9.21
CA ARG A 183 -9.59 -12.75 9.82
C ARG A 183 -10.70 -13.45 9.04
N ALA A 184 -11.34 -12.75 8.11
CA ALA A 184 -12.34 -13.31 7.21
C ALA A 184 -11.72 -14.15 6.09
N LEU A 185 -10.45 -13.94 5.74
CA LEU A 185 -9.76 -14.71 4.71
C LEU A 185 -9.23 -16.03 5.29
N THR A 186 -9.52 -17.15 4.62
CA THR A 186 -9.00 -18.48 4.98
C THR A 186 -7.47 -18.52 5.00
N PHE A 187 -6.81 -17.63 4.24
CA PHE A 187 -5.36 -17.49 4.21
C PHE A 187 -4.72 -17.34 5.61
N TYR A 188 -5.37 -16.58 6.51
CA TYR A 188 -4.85 -16.34 7.87
C TYR A 188 -5.32 -17.37 8.90
N GLU A 189 -6.02 -18.44 8.51
CA GLU A 189 -6.23 -19.58 9.40
C GLU A 189 -4.92 -20.36 9.63
N ASN A 190 -3.99 -20.28 8.66
CA ASN A 190 -2.67 -20.88 8.77
C ASN A 190 -1.74 -20.02 9.63
N GLY A 191 -1.30 -20.56 10.77
CA GLY A 191 -0.34 -19.89 11.67
C GLY A 191 0.98 -19.52 10.99
N ALA A 192 1.45 -20.28 9.99
CA ALA A 192 2.66 -19.94 9.24
C ALA A 192 2.49 -18.65 8.42
N ASN A 193 1.29 -18.38 7.89
CA ASN A 193 1.00 -17.15 7.16
C ASN A 193 0.92 -15.94 8.10
N GLN A 194 0.38 -16.13 9.31
CA GLN A 194 0.42 -15.09 10.35
C GLN A 194 1.85 -14.81 10.81
N ALA A 195 2.65 -15.85 11.03
CA ALA A 195 4.05 -15.72 11.39
C ALA A 195 4.86 -15.01 10.30
N LYS A 196 4.62 -15.33 9.02
CA LYS A 196 5.22 -14.62 7.89
C LYS A 196 4.90 -13.12 7.89
N LEU A 197 3.64 -12.75 8.14
CA LEU A 197 3.25 -11.33 8.27
C LEU A 197 3.94 -10.66 9.48
N TRP A 198 4.01 -11.37 10.60
CA TRP A 198 4.65 -10.87 11.82
C TRP A 198 6.16 -10.66 11.63
N ASP A 199 6.87 -11.63 11.04
CA ASP A 199 8.31 -11.55 10.74
C ASP A 199 8.62 -10.35 9.83
N ILE A 200 7.86 -10.16 8.75
CA ILE A 200 8.05 -9.03 7.82
C ILE A 200 7.89 -7.69 8.54
N LEU A 201 6.83 -7.53 9.35
CA LEU A 201 6.58 -6.30 10.09
C LEU A 201 7.64 -6.04 11.17
N ALA A 202 8.05 -7.08 11.89
CA ALA A 202 9.09 -6.99 12.91
C ALA A 202 10.45 -6.59 12.31
N ILE A 203 10.84 -7.21 11.19
CA ILE A 203 12.09 -6.89 10.49
C ILE A 203 12.02 -5.50 9.86
N TYR A 204 10.88 -5.09 9.30
CA TYR A 204 10.71 -3.71 8.81
C TYR A 204 10.91 -2.70 9.93
N SER A 205 10.27 -2.91 11.09
CA SER A 205 10.40 -2.03 12.27
C SER A 205 11.84 -1.92 12.76
N TRP A 206 12.64 -2.99 12.63
CA TRP A 206 14.07 -2.99 12.97
C TRP A 206 14.92 -2.18 11.96
N VAL A 207 14.63 -2.35 10.67
CA VAL A 207 15.39 -1.74 9.57
C VAL A 207 15.08 -0.24 9.46
N ASP A 208 13.82 0.16 9.49
CA ASP A 208 13.38 1.56 9.47
C ASP A 208 12.99 2.02 10.89
N SER A 209 13.96 2.05 11.80
CA SER A 209 13.72 2.39 13.21
C SER A 209 13.26 3.83 13.45
N ASP A 210 13.39 4.71 12.46
CA ASP A 210 12.88 6.08 12.51
C ASP A 210 11.35 6.12 12.54
N ILE A 211 10.71 5.17 11.83
CA ILE A 211 9.25 5.00 11.82
C ILE A 211 8.86 3.87 12.78
N GLY A 212 9.64 2.79 12.81
CA GLY A 212 9.33 1.56 13.53
C GLY A 212 8.04 0.92 13.00
N TYR A 213 7.25 0.38 13.92
CA TYR A 213 5.91 -0.12 13.62
C TYR A 213 4.84 0.86 14.10
N VAL A 214 3.88 1.15 13.21
CA VAL A 214 2.68 1.93 13.51
C VAL A 214 1.45 1.14 13.10
N GLN A 215 0.42 1.15 13.95
CA GLN A 215 -0.83 0.45 13.70
C GLN A 215 -1.42 0.85 12.33
N GLY A 216 -1.81 -0.15 11.54
CA GLY A 216 -2.27 0.01 10.15
C GLY A 216 -1.25 -0.44 9.11
N MET A 217 0.04 -0.58 9.46
CA MET A 217 1.05 -1.14 8.56
C MET A 217 0.78 -2.62 8.22
N ASN A 218 0.18 -3.36 9.15
CA ASN A 218 -0.31 -4.72 8.93
C ASN A 218 -1.34 -4.81 7.78
N ASP A 219 -2.20 -3.79 7.63
CA ASP A 219 -3.21 -3.74 6.56
C ASP A 219 -2.57 -3.53 5.18
N ILE A 220 -1.43 -2.85 5.13
CA ILE A 220 -0.63 -2.62 3.93
C ILE A 220 0.18 -3.87 3.57
N CYS A 221 0.77 -4.52 4.57
CA CYS A 221 1.62 -5.69 4.38
C CYS A 221 0.81 -6.94 4.01
N SER A 222 -0.40 -7.10 4.56
CA SER A 222 -1.24 -8.29 4.35
C SER A 222 -1.39 -8.70 2.88
N PRO A 223 -1.76 -7.80 1.94
CA PRO A 223 -1.75 -8.11 0.51
C PRO A 223 -0.42 -8.64 -0.04
N MET A 224 0.72 -8.15 0.43
CA MET A 224 2.03 -8.60 -0.05
C MET A 224 2.29 -10.05 0.36
N VAL A 225 1.95 -10.38 1.62
CA VAL A 225 2.10 -11.74 2.16
C VAL A 225 1.23 -12.75 1.41
N ILE A 226 0.02 -12.33 1.02
CA ILE A 226 -0.94 -13.15 0.26
C ILE A 226 -0.48 -13.33 -1.19
N LEU A 227 0.03 -12.27 -1.84
CA LEU A 227 0.33 -12.27 -3.27
C LEU A 227 1.72 -12.84 -3.63
N LEU A 228 2.66 -12.84 -2.69
CA LEU A 228 4.05 -13.23 -2.92
C LEU A 228 4.40 -14.41 -2.02
N GLU A 229 4.75 -15.54 -2.61
CA GLU A 229 5.04 -16.78 -1.87
C GLU A 229 6.28 -16.65 -0.98
N ASN A 230 7.36 -16.06 -1.49
CA ASN A 230 8.59 -15.86 -0.75
C ASN A 230 8.48 -14.65 0.20
N GLU A 231 8.88 -14.84 1.45
CA GLU A 231 8.82 -13.82 2.50
C GLU A 231 9.67 -12.58 2.21
N ALA A 232 10.89 -12.75 1.70
CA ALA A 232 11.74 -11.62 1.36
C ALA A 232 11.16 -10.79 0.20
N ASP A 233 10.59 -11.45 -0.82
CA ASP A 233 9.95 -10.74 -1.94
C ASP A 233 8.74 -9.93 -1.45
N ALA A 234 7.96 -10.49 -0.52
CA ALA A 234 6.88 -9.78 0.17
C ALA A 234 7.38 -8.59 0.99
N TYR A 235 8.49 -8.76 1.73
CA TYR A 235 9.15 -7.68 2.45
C TYR A 235 9.56 -6.54 1.52
N TRP A 236 10.22 -6.82 0.39
CA TRP A 236 10.68 -5.77 -0.52
C TRP A 236 9.53 -5.04 -1.20
N CYS A 237 8.44 -5.74 -1.56
CA CYS A 237 7.23 -5.07 -2.04
C CYS A 237 6.59 -4.20 -0.94
N PHE A 238 6.56 -4.68 0.30
CA PHE A 238 6.05 -3.93 1.44
C PHE A 238 6.90 -2.68 1.73
N GLU A 239 8.23 -2.81 1.77
CA GLU A 239 9.15 -1.70 2.01
C GLU A 239 8.99 -0.61 0.93
N HIS A 240 8.92 -1.01 -0.34
CA HIS A 240 8.70 -0.08 -1.44
C HIS A 240 7.32 0.59 -1.39
N ALA A 241 6.28 -0.13 -0.97
CA ALA A 241 4.97 0.46 -0.72
C ALA A 241 5.03 1.46 0.44
N MET A 242 5.77 1.14 1.51
CA MET A 242 6.00 2.03 2.63
C MET A 242 6.77 3.28 2.23
N ARG A 243 7.76 3.25 1.34
CA ARG A 243 8.44 4.47 0.84
C ARG A 243 7.48 5.53 0.29
N ARG A 244 6.34 5.11 -0.27
CA ARG A 244 5.29 6.03 -0.78
C ARG A 244 4.41 6.61 0.32
N MET A 245 4.24 5.86 1.41
CA MET A 245 3.33 6.18 2.51
C MET A 245 4.05 6.55 3.80
N ARG A 246 5.39 6.52 3.81
CA ARG A 246 6.23 6.61 5.01
C ARG A 246 5.92 7.83 5.83
N GLU A 247 5.77 8.98 5.15
CA GLU A 247 5.42 10.23 5.81
C GLU A 247 4.04 10.20 6.49
N ASN A 248 3.12 9.30 6.12
CA ASN A 248 1.83 9.16 6.82
C ASN A 248 2.02 8.57 8.22
N PHE A 249 3.01 7.71 8.40
CA PHE A 249 3.27 6.99 9.64
C PHE A 249 4.27 7.73 10.53
N ARG A 250 4.79 8.86 10.08
CA ARG A 250 5.70 9.68 10.88
C ARG A 250 4.94 10.34 12.02
N CYS A 251 5.25 9.95 13.25
CA CYS A 251 4.76 10.59 14.46
C CYS A 251 5.88 11.42 15.08
N SER A 252 5.68 12.73 15.18
CA SER A 252 6.52 13.64 15.96
C SER A 252 5.75 14.10 17.19
N SER A 253 6.47 14.60 18.21
CA SER A 253 5.88 15.18 19.43
C SER A 253 4.92 16.35 19.16
N SER A 254 4.96 16.94 17.96
CA SER A 254 4.17 18.11 17.56
C SER A 254 3.26 17.90 16.34
N SER A 255 3.36 16.79 15.61
CA SER A 255 2.51 16.55 14.42
C SER A 255 2.44 15.08 14.00
N ILE A 256 1.29 14.67 13.48
CA ILE A 256 1.06 13.38 12.84
C ILE A 256 1.19 13.58 11.33
N GLY A 257 1.97 12.76 10.64
CA GLY A 257 2.30 13.00 9.25
C GLY A 257 1.13 12.99 8.25
N VAL A 258 0.03 12.28 8.58
CA VAL A 258 -1.25 12.37 7.84
C VAL A 258 -1.83 13.78 7.83
N GLN A 259 -1.55 14.61 8.84
CA GLN A 259 -2.08 15.99 8.94
C GLN A 259 -1.71 16.81 7.71
N THR A 260 -0.51 16.62 7.15
CA THR A 260 -0.10 17.30 5.91
C THR A 260 -1.03 16.95 4.76
N GLN A 261 -1.43 15.68 4.62
CA GLN A 261 -2.39 15.29 3.58
C GLN A 261 -3.79 15.84 3.83
N LEU A 262 -4.25 15.89 5.09
CA LEU A 262 -5.54 16.47 5.46
C LEU A 262 -5.59 17.97 5.17
N ASN A 263 -4.49 18.68 5.44
CA ASN A 263 -4.36 20.09 5.09
C ASN A 263 -4.44 20.29 3.57
N VAL A 264 -3.78 19.44 2.78
CA VAL A 264 -3.87 19.49 1.31
C VAL A 264 -5.29 19.15 0.84
N LEU A 265 -5.96 18.17 1.44
CA LEU A 265 -7.37 17.85 1.16
C LEU A 265 -8.27 19.06 1.42
N SER A 266 -8.09 19.72 2.57
CA SER A 266 -8.79 20.95 2.94
C SER A 266 -8.61 22.03 1.86
N GLN A 267 -7.37 22.28 1.42
CA GLN A 267 -7.09 23.24 0.33
C GLN A 267 -7.72 22.85 -1.01
N VAL A 268 -7.72 21.56 -1.34
CA VAL A 268 -8.37 21.04 -2.56
C VAL A 268 -9.87 21.32 -2.50
N ILE A 269 -10.55 20.96 -1.40
CA ILE A 269 -11.99 21.21 -1.26
C ILE A 269 -12.29 22.70 -1.24
N LYS A 270 -11.55 23.50 -0.48
CA LYS A 270 -11.67 24.97 -0.46
C LYS A 270 -11.60 25.59 -1.85
N THR A 271 -10.72 25.09 -2.71
CA THR A 271 -10.58 25.57 -4.08
C THR A 271 -11.70 25.05 -4.99
N VAL A 272 -12.00 23.76 -4.90
CA VAL A 272 -12.91 23.05 -5.82
C VAL A 272 -14.38 23.34 -5.51
N ASP A 273 -14.76 23.31 -4.24
CA ASP A 273 -16.07 23.64 -3.68
C ASP A 273 -15.94 24.43 -2.35
N PRO A 274 -15.78 25.77 -2.44
CA PRO A 274 -15.68 26.62 -1.26
C PRO A 274 -16.92 26.60 -0.35
N LYS A 275 -18.10 26.25 -0.89
CA LYS A 275 -19.35 26.23 -0.08
C LYS A 275 -19.34 25.02 0.85
N LEU A 276 -18.98 23.86 0.32
CA LEU A 276 -18.82 22.65 1.13
C LEU A 276 -17.73 22.83 2.19
N HIS A 277 -16.60 23.43 1.83
CA HIS A 277 -15.51 23.69 2.79
C HIS A 277 -15.99 24.53 3.98
N ARG A 278 -16.62 25.69 3.73
CA ARG A 278 -17.13 26.55 4.80
C ARG A 278 -18.15 25.84 5.68
N HIS A 279 -19.05 25.08 5.06
CA HIS A 279 -20.03 24.31 5.83
C HIS A 279 -19.34 23.29 6.75
N LEU A 280 -18.30 22.60 6.29
CA LEU A 280 -17.53 21.70 7.15
C LEU A 280 -16.75 22.44 8.24
N GLU A 281 -16.20 23.63 7.95
CA GLU A 281 -15.58 24.50 8.99
C GLU A 281 -16.59 24.92 10.05
N ASP A 282 -17.79 25.34 9.66
CA ASP A 282 -18.87 25.74 10.58
C ASP A 282 -19.34 24.58 11.47
N LEU A 283 -19.12 23.33 11.05
CA LEU A 283 -19.42 22.11 11.80
C LEU A 283 -18.23 21.59 12.63
N ASP A 284 -17.17 22.39 12.80
CA ASP A 284 -15.91 22.01 13.47
C ASP A 284 -15.15 20.86 12.77
N GLY A 285 -15.42 20.65 11.49
CA GLY A 285 -14.81 19.64 10.62
C GLY A 285 -13.73 20.20 9.68
N GLY A 286 -13.24 21.42 9.91
CA GLY A 286 -12.31 22.15 9.03
C GLY A 286 -10.92 21.51 8.89
N GLU A 287 -10.54 20.66 9.85
CA GLU A 287 -9.29 19.87 9.83
C GLU A 287 -9.42 18.52 9.13
N TYR A 288 -10.63 18.13 8.72
CA TYR A 288 -10.91 16.90 7.95
C TYR A 288 -10.48 15.60 8.65
N LEU A 289 -10.40 15.56 9.98
CA LEU A 289 -9.97 14.38 10.75
C LEU A 289 -10.81 13.11 10.45
N PHE A 290 -12.07 13.27 10.03
CA PHE A 290 -12.91 12.15 9.58
C PHE A 290 -12.34 11.39 8.35
N ALA A 291 -11.43 12.01 7.57
CA ALA A 291 -10.76 11.39 6.43
C ALA A 291 -9.43 10.73 6.80
N PHE A 292 -9.00 10.79 8.05
CA PHE A 292 -7.73 10.24 8.54
C PHE A 292 -7.55 8.77 8.16
N ARG A 293 -8.55 7.93 8.49
CA ARG A 293 -8.54 6.49 8.20
C ARG A 293 -8.44 6.19 6.70
N MET A 294 -9.06 7.02 5.86
CA MET A 294 -9.04 6.86 4.41
C MET A 294 -7.64 7.08 3.84
N LEU A 295 -6.89 8.04 4.36
CA LEU A 295 -5.57 8.40 3.83
C LEU A 295 -4.43 7.60 4.45
N MET A 296 -4.52 7.29 5.75
CA MET A 296 -3.46 6.59 6.48
C MET A 296 -3.09 5.23 5.83
N VAL A 297 -4.11 4.45 5.46
CA VAL A 297 -3.95 3.10 4.89
C VAL A 297 -4.54 2.98 3.48
N LEU A 298 -4.51 4.05 2.68
CA LEU A 298 -4.98 4.09 1.28
C LEU A 298 -6.35 3.41 1.08
N PHE A 299 -7.35 3.85 1.83
CA PHE A 299 -8.74 3.39 1.78
C PHE A 299 -8.96 1.91 2.07
N ARG A 300 -7.97 1.20 2.62
CA ARG A 300 -8.04 -0.24 2.88
C ARG A 300 -9.21 -0.66 3.76
N ARG A 301 -9.67 0.23 4.64
CA ARG A 301 -10.83 0.03 5.52
C ARG A 301 -12.17 0.42 4.89
N GLU A 302 -12.15 1.05 3.72
CA GLU A 302 -13.34 1.55 3.01
C GLU A 302 -13.80 0.62 1.89
N PHE A 303 -13.02 -0.41 1.54
CA PHE A 303 -13.29 -1.34 0.45
C PHE A 303 -13.22 -2.80 0.93
N SER A 304 -13.84 -3.70 0.16
CA SER A 304 -13.58 -5.14 0.28
C SER A 304 -12.09 -5.43 0.04
N PHE A 305 -11.59 -6.59 0.48
CA PHE A 305 -10.19 -6.97 0.25
C PHE A 305 -9.82 -6.87 -1.23
N VAL A 306 -10.62 -7.48 -2.10
CA VAL A 306 -10.37 -7.54 -3.55
C VAL A 306 -10.49 -6.16 -4.20
N ASP A 307 -11.48 -5.34 -3.81
CA ASP A 307 -11.60 -3.98 -4.33
C ASP A 307 -10.46 -3.07 -3.85
N SER A 308 -9.91 -3.31 -2.65
CA SER A 308 -8.73 -2.61 -2.14
C SER A 308 -7.52 -2.89 -3.04
N LEU A 309 -7.27 -4.17 -3.38
CA LEU A 309 -6.21 -4.54 -4.32
C LEU A 309 -6.40 -3.82 -5.66
N TYR A 310 -7.62 -3.85 -6.20
CA TYR A 310 -7.91 -3.20 -7.48
C TYR A 310 -7.74 -1.68 -7.42
N LEU A 311 -8.12 -1.04 -6.31
CA LEU A 311 -7.90 0.39 -6.11
C LEU A 311 -6.41 0.74 -6.11
N TRP A 312 -5.59 -0.02 -5.39
CA TRP A 312 -4.15 0.23 -5.32
C TRP A 312 -3.47 0.06 -6.68
N GLU A 313 -3.88 -0.96 -7.44
CA GLU A 313 -3.41 -1.15 -8.82
C GLU A 313 -3.73 0.05 -9.71
N LEU A 314 -4.93 0.62 -9.57
CA LEU A 314 -5.30 1.83 -10.27
C LEU A 314 -4.46 3.01 -9.80
N ILE A 315 -4.29 3.22 -8.50
CA ILE A 315 -3.51 4.33 -7.94
C ILE A 315 -2.07 4.25 -8.44
N TRP A 316 -1.39 3.13 -8.21
CA TRP A 316 0.01 2.97 -8.61
C TRP A 316 0.19 3.06 -10.13
N ALA A 317 -0.74 2.52 -10.93
CA ALA A 317 -0.65 2.67 -12.39
C ALA A 317 -0.97 4.09 -12.87
N MET A 318 -1.76 4.88 -12.15
CA MET A 318 -2.06 6.28 -12.48
C MET A 318 -0.91 7.20 -12.07
N GLU A 319 -0.26 6.92 -10.94
CA GLU A 319 0.86 7.66 -10.36
C GLU A 319 2.23 7.15 -10.82
N TYR A 320 2.28 6.14 -11.68
CA TYR A 320 3.53 5.50 -12.07
C TYR A 320 4.52 6.49 -12.68
N ASN A 321 5.76 6.46 -12.17
CA ASN A 321 6.91 7.18 -12.68
C ASN A 321 7.96 6.14 -13.13
N PRO A 322 8.45 6.17 -14.38
CA PRO A 322 9.46 5.23 -14.86
C PRO A 322 10.77 5.26 -14.05
N ASN A 323 11.09 6.36 -13.38
CA ASN A 323 12.31 6.50 -12.59
C ASN A 323 12.13 6.03 -11.13
N ILE A 324 10.99 5.44 -10.77
CA ILE A 324 10.71 4.99 -9.39
C ILE A 324 11.75 4.00 -8.87
N PHE A 325 12.24 3.11 -9.73
CA PHE A 325 13.28 2.14 -9.38
C PHE A 325 14.59 2.85 -9.02
N SER A 326 15.11 3.71 -9.90
CA SER A 326 16.35 4.46 -9.66
C SER A 326 16.27 5.34 -8.41
N THR A 327 15.09 5.95 -8.18
CA THR A 327 14.84 6.77 -6.98
C THR A 327 14.97 5.96 -5.67
N TYR A 328 14.76 4.65 -5.73
CA TYR A 328 14.85 3.79 -4.56
C TYR A 328 16.22 3.13 -4.37
N GLU A 329 16.95 2.88 -5.45
CA GLU A 329 18.28 2.25 -5.39
C GLU A 329 19.43 3.27 -5.19
N GLU A 330 19.27 4.53 -5.60
CA GLU A 330 20.30 5.55 -5.40
C GLU A 330 20.32 6.09 -3.95
N PRO A 331 21.50 6.18 -3.29
CA PRO A 331 21.63 6.86 -2.01
C PRO A 331 21.24 8.34 -2.14
N SER A 332 20.58 8.88 -1.13
CA SER A 332 20.07 10.26 -1.06
C SER A 332 21.10 11.39 -1.26
N SER A 333 22.39 11.08 -1.48
CA SER A 333 23.49 12.02 -1.68
C SER A 333 23.81 12.35 -3.15
N SER A 334 23.18 11.72 -4.16
CA SER A 334 23.46 11.96 -5.59
C SER A 334 22.41 12.81 -6.32
N LEU A 335 21.41 13.37 -5.62
CA LEU A 335 20.38 14.23 -6.23
C LEU A 335 20.93 15.64 -6.51
N GLU A 336 21.89 15.75 -7.42
CA GLU A 336 22.10 17.01 -8.12
C GLU A 336 20.84 17.35 -8.94
N SER A 337 20.39 18.59 -8.79
CA SER A 337 19.24 19.16 -9.46
C SER A 337 19.48 19.28 -10.96
N SER A 338 19.43 18.15 -11.67
CA SER A 338 19.37 18.16 -13.12
C SER A 338 18.03 18.74 -13.56
N SER A 339 18.08 19.91 -14.18
CA SER A 339 16.92 20.54 -14.82
C SER A 339 16.26 19.52 -15.75
N ALA A 340 15.00 19.16 -15.45
CA ALA A 340 14.27 18.16 -16.22
C ALA A 340 14.30 18.52 -17.73
N PRO A 341 14.94 17.70 -18.58
CA PRO A 341 14.94 17.96 -20.01
C PRO A 341 13.50 17.91 -20.53
N LYS A 342 13.18 18.73 -21.53
CA LYS A 342 11.86 18.70 -22.20
C LYS A 342 11.56 17.28 -22.67
N MET A 343 10.67 16.59 -21.98
CA MET A 343 10.38 15.18 -22.25
C MET A 343 9.63 14.99 -23.58
N ASN A 344 10.05 14.01 -24.37
CA ASN A 344 9.38 13.65 -25.62
C ASN A 344 8.06 12.89 -25.34
N ASP A 345 7.09 12.96 -26.25
CA ASP A 345 5.77 12.31 -26.12
C ASP A 345 5.84 10.79 -25.94
N LYS A 346 6.91 10.15 -26.45
CA LYS A 346 7.16 8.70 -26.25
C LYS A 346 7.55 8.40 -24.80
N GLN A 347 8.33 9.26 -24.15
CA GLN A 347 8.72 9.13 -22.75
C GLN A 347 7.53 9.40 -21.81
N LEU A 348 6.71 10.41 -22.11
CA LEU A 348 5.49 10.70 -21.35
C LEU A 348 4.48 9.54 -21.34
N LYS A 349 4.49 8.67 -22.35
CA LYS A 349 3.61 7.48 -22.40
C LYS A 349 3.97 6.42 -21.36
N GLN A 350 5.19 6.44 -20.83
CA GLN A 350 5.63 5.54 -19.76
C GLN A 350 5.13 5.99 -18.38
N TYR A 351 4.74 7.26 -18.24
CA TYR A 351 4.10 7.76 -17.03
C TYR A 351 2.63 7.35 -16.97
N GLY A 352 2.16 7.10 -15.75
CA GLY A 352 0.76 6.99 -15.42
C GLY A 352 -0.03 8.25 -15.80
N LYS A 353 -1.35 8.14 -16.00
CA LYS A 353 -2.15 9.28 -16.50
C LYS A 353 -2.19 10.46 -15.53
N PHE A 354 -2.26 10.18 -14.23
CA PHE A 354 -2.27 11.19 -13.18
C PHE A 354 -0.91 11.88 -13.14
N GLU A 355 0.18 11.09 -13.08
CA GLU A 355 1.53 11.67 -13.00
C GLU A 355 1.90 12.43 -14.28
N ARG A 356 1.50 11.96 -15.45
CA ARG A 356 1.65 12.71 -16.71
C ARG A 356 1.00 14.10 -16.64
N THR A 357 -0.15 14.21 -15.97
CA THR A 357 -0.85 15.49 -15.80
C THR A 357 -0.07 16.38 -14.83
N ASN A 358 0.45 15.82 -13.73
CA ASN A 358 1.29 16.53 -12.77
C ASN A 358 2.59 17.04 -13.40
N VAL A 359 3.32 16.20 -14.13
CA VAL A 359 4.56 16.58 -14.82
C VAL A 359 4.31 17.72 -15.79
N LYS A 360 3.23 17.66 -16.57
CA LYS A 360 2.83 18.76 -17.46
C LYS A 360 2.46 20.04 -16.71
N ALA A 361 1.81 19.92 -15.55
CA ALA A 361 1.45 21.07 -14.72
C ALA A 361 2.69 21.72 -14.08
N ARG A 362 3.63 20.92 -13.54
CA ARG A 362 4.91 21.38 -12.95
C ARG A 362 5.75 22.19 -13.94
N ASN A 363 5.75 21.79 -15.21
CA ASN A 363 6.43 22.55 -16.26
C ASN A 363 5.78 23.91 -16.57
N THR A 364 4.54 24.15 -16.09
CA THR A 364 3.78 25.38 -16.32
C THR A 364 3.57 26.24 -15.06
N SER A 365 3.75 25.66 -13.87
CA SER A 365 3.59 26.33 -12.57
C SER A 365 4.37 25.58 -11.48
N ASN A 366 4.91 26.30 -10.47
CA ASN A 366 5.66 25.73 -9.33
C ASN A 366 4.80 24.93 -8.33
N HIS A 367 3.84 24.15 -8.82
CA HIS A 367 2.90 23.43 -7.97
C HIS A 367 3.43 22.05 -7.56
N GLN A 368 3.60 21.83 -6.26
CA GLN A 368 3.80 20.50 -5.68
C GLN A 368 2.52 19.68 -5.88
N GLY A 369 2.58 18.65 -6.73
CA GLY A 369 1.42 17.81 -7.05
C GLY A 369 0.98 16.99 -5.83
N ALA A 370 -0.30 17.09 -5.46
CA ALA A 370 -0.92 16.26 -4.43
C ALA A 370 -1.09 14.80 -4.90
N ALA A 371 -1.13 13.85 -3.96
CA ALA A 371 -1.36 12.44 -4.24
C ALA A 371 -2.79 12.20 -4.75
N LEU A 372 -2.99 11.17 -5.58
CA LEU A 372 -4.30 10.77 -6.10
C LEU A 372 -5.26 10.36 -4.97
N ALA A 373 -4.73 9.79 -3.88
CA ALA A 373 -5.49 9.45 -2.67
C ALA A 373 -6.24 10.67 -2.08
N ILE A 374 -5.65 11.86 -2.13
CA ILE A 374 -6.28 13.10 -1.66
C ILE A 374 -7.48 13.46 -2.55
N PHE A 375 -7.34 13.33 -3.87
CA PHE A 375 -8.45 13.55 -4.80
C PHE A 375 -9.53 12.47 -4.72
N LEU A 376 -9.16 11.24 -4.33
CA LEU A 376 -10.13 10.19 -4.01
C LEU A 376 -10.97 10.59 -2.79
N ALA A 377 -10.34 11.05 -1.70
CA ALA A 377 -11.05 11.55 -0.52
C ALA A 377 -11.96 12.74 -0.87
N ALA A 378 -11.48 13.66 -1.70
CA ALA A 378 -12.29 14.76 -2.20
C ALA A 378 -13.50 14.27 -3.02
N GLY A 379 -13.33 13.23 -3.85
CA GLY A 379 -14.40 12.62 -4.63
C GLY A 379 -15.48 11.97 -3.76
N VAL A 380 -15.08 11.36 -2.64
CA VAL A 380 -16.01 10.82 -1.64
C VAL A 380 -16.89 11.92 -1.06
N LEU A 381 -16.29 13.05 -0.67
CA LEU A 381 -17.01 14.22 -0.15
C LEU A 381 -17.96 14.82 -1.18
N GLU A 382 -17.49 15.05 -2.41
CA GLU A 382 -18.32 15.58 -3.51
C GLU A 382 -19.51 14.66 -3.84
N THR A 383 -19.32 13.34 -3.73
CA THR A 383 -20.41 12.36 -3.95
C THR A 383 -21.54 12.52 -2.91
N LYS A 384 -21.21 12.89 -1.67
CA LYS A 384 -22.18 13.14 -0.60
C LYS A 384 -22.53 14.60 -0.37
N ASN A 385 -22.01 15.52 -1.18
CA ASN A 385 -22.17 16.96 -1.02
C ASN A 385 -23.62 17.36 -0.69
N LYS A 386 -24.58 16.92 -1.50
CA LYS A 386 -26.02 17.22 -1.26
C LYS A 386 -26.54 16.73 0.10
N LYS A 387 -26.10 15.57 0.56
CA LYS A 387 -26.50 14.99 1.85
C LYS A 387 -25.82 15.74 2.99
N LEU A 388 -24.51 15.99 2.88
CA LEU A 388 -23.73 16.77 3.84
C LEU A 388 -24.36 18.16 4.04
N MET A 389 -24.56 18.92 2.96
CA MET A 389 -25.12 20.28 3.03
C MET A 389 -26.55 20.37 3.58
N LYS A 390 -27.32 19.28 3.56
CA LYS A 390 -28.74 19.27 3.98
C LYS A 390 -28.94 18.66 5.36
N GLU A 391 -28.20 17.61 5.67
CA GLU A 391 -28.45 16.76 6.84
C GLU A 391 -27.39 16.92 7.93
N ALA A 392 -26.17 17.35 7.60
CA ALA A 392 -25.12 17.49 8.61
C ALA A 392 -25.32 18.76 9.45
N LYS A 393 -25.47 18.59 10.76
CA LYS A 393 -25.59 19.69 11.74
C LYS A 393 -24.45 19.69 12.76
N GLY A 394 -23.60 18.67 12.73
CA GLY A 394 -22.37 18.57 13.50
C GLY A 394 -21.39 17.57 12.88
N LEU A 395 -20.20 17.49 13.45
CA LEU A 395 -19.14 16.57 13.00
C LEU A 395 -19.60 15.09 13.02
N ASP A 396 -20.39 14.68 14.01
CA ASP A 396 -20.90 13.32 14.12
C ASP A 396 -21.79 12.93 12.93
N ASP A 397 -22.61 13.87 12.43
CA ASP A 397 -23.42 13.64 11.24
C ASP A 397 -22.55 13.47 10.00
N VAL A 398 -21.46 14.25 9.89
CA VAL A 398 -20.48 14.11 8.81
C VAL A 398 -19.88 12.72 8.83
N VAL A 399 -19.39 12.27 9.99
CA VAL A 399 -18.80 10.93 10.15
C VAL A 399 -19.82 9.84 9.80
N LYS A 400 -21.07 9.98 10.26
CA LYS A 400 -22.15 9.02 9.95
C LYS A 400 -22.48 8.97 8.46
N ILE A 401 -22.63 10.13 7.80
CA ILE A 401 -22.92 10.24 6.36
C ILE A 401 -21.80 9.62 5.52
N LEU A 402 -20.55 9.80 5.94
CA LEU A 402 -19.39 9.20 5.29
C LEU A 402 -19.26 7.70 5.62
N GLY A 403 -19.68 7.28 6.81
CA GLY A 403 -19.74 5.87 7.22
C GLY A 403 -20.56 5.00 6.28
N ASP A 404 -21.70 5.51 5.78
CA ASP A 404 -22.57 4.85 4.80
C ASP A 404 -21.85 4.47 3.47
N ILE A 405 -20.70 5.09 3.20
CA ILE A 405 -19.93 4.89 1.97
C ILE A 405 -18.97 3.70 2.09
N THR A 406 -18.56 3.37 3.31
CA THR A 406 -17.69 2.23 3.64
C THR A 406 -18.26 0.96 3.01
N GLY A 407 -17.47 0.27 2.19
CA GLY A 407 -17.88 -0.97 1.50
C GLY A 407 -18.77 -0.77 0.27
N ASN A 408 -19.20 0.47 -0.03
CA ASN A 408 -20.10 0.77 -1.16
C ASN A 408 -19.41 1.49 -2.33
N LEU A 409 -18.15 1.88 -2.18
CA LEU A 409 -17.39 2.57 -3.22
C LEU A 409 -17.04 1.64 -4.39
N ASP A 410 -17.08 2.20 -5.60
CA ASP A 410 -16.54 1.57 -6.81
C ASP A 410 -15.18 2.20 -7.09
N ALA A 411 -14.11 1.41 -6.97
CA ALA A 411 -12.74 1.89 -7.10
C ALA A 411 -12.47 2.58 -8.44
N LYS A 412 -13.04 2.07 -9.53
CA LYS A 412 -12.84 2.66 -10.87
C LYS A 412 -13.53 4.01 -10.98
N LYS A 413 -14.81 4.09 -10.56
CA LYS A 413 -15.56 5.34 -10.58
C LYS A 413 -14.90 6.38 -9.67
N ALA A 414 -14.47 5.97 -8.48
CA ALA A 414 -13.76 6.85 -7.55
C ALA A 414 -12.48 7.43 -8.18
N CYS A 415 -11.65 6.61 -8.84
CA CYS A 415 -10.47 7.09 -9.57
C CYS A 415 -10.85 8.03 -10.73
N GLU A 416 -11.90 7.73 -11.49
CA GLU A 416 -12.34 8.60 -12.60
C GLU A 416 -12.82 9.97 -12.10
N GLU A 417 -13.56 10.02 -10.99
CA GLU A 417 -13.96 11.28 -10.36
C GLU A 417 -12.76 12.03 -9.77
N ALA A 418 -11.82 11.34 -9.12
CA ALA A 418 -10.60 11.95 -8.61
C ALA A 418 -9.78 12.64 -9.71
N LEU A 419 -9.67 12.03 -10.90
CA LEU A 419 -9.02 12.64 -12.06
C LEU A 419 -9.76 13.89 -12.58
N LYS A 420 -11.09 13.92 -12.49
CA LYS A 420 -11.88 15.12 -12.85
C LYS A 420 -11.64 16.24 -11.84
N LEU A 421 -11.64 15.91 -10.55
CA LEU A 421 -11.39 16.87 -9.47
C LEU A 421 -9.97 17.46 -9.53
N GLN A 422 -8.96 16.64 -9.82
CA GLN A 422 -7.59 17.11 -10.05
C GLN A 422 -7.55 18.16 -11.17
N LYS A 423 -8.19 17.88 -12.32
CA LYS A 423 -8.25 18.84 -13.43
C LYS A 423 -8.97 20.12 -13.04
N LYS A 424 -10.10 20.01 -12.32
CA LYS A 424 -10.87 21.16 -11.81
C LYS A 424 -10.02 22.01 -10.86
N TYR A 425 -9.27 21.37 -9.96
CA TYR A 425 -8.35 22.02 -9.02
C TYR A 425 -7.23 22.75 -9.77
N LEU A 426 -6.49 22.06 -10.65
CA LEU A 426 -5.40 22.65 -11.45
C LEU A 426 -5.87 23.82 -12.32
N ASN A 427 -7.08 23.77 -12.86
CA ASN A 427 -7.63 24.86 -13.67
C ASN A 427 -7.99 26.09 -12.83
N LYS A 428 -8.39 25.90 -11.57
CA LYS A 428 -8.72 26.99 -10.66
C LYS A 428 -7.47 27.62 -10.04
N THR A 429 -6.45 26.83 -9.71
CA THR A 429 -5.18 27.35 -9.17
C THR A 429 -4.34 28.10 -10.20
N LYS A 430 -4.58 27.87 -11.50
CA LYS A 430 -3.97 28.62 -12.60
C LYS A 430 -4.61 29.98 -12.88
N LYS A 431 -5.80 30.26 -12.34
CA LYS A 431 -6.43 31.58 -12.51
C LYS A 431 -5.88 32.51 -11.43
N PRO A 432 -5.29 33.66 -11.80
CA PRO A 432 -4.70 34.61 -10.86
C PRO A 432 -5.73 35.18 -9.89
#